data_AF-A0A645HJ28-F1
#
_entry.id   AF-A0A645HJ28-F1
#
_cell.length_a   1.000
_cell.length_b   1.000
_cell.length_c   1.000
_cell.angle_alpha   90.00
_cell.angle_beta   90.00
_cell.angle_gamma   90.00
#
_symmetry.space_group_name_H-M   'P 1'
#
loop_
_entity.id
_entity.type
_entity.pdbx_description
1 polymer ?
#
loop_
_entity_poly.entity_id
_entity_poly.type
_entity_poly.pdbx_seq_one_letter_code
_entity_poly.pdbx_strand_id
1 'polypeptide(L)'
;MVWNKIFARNHINFSIAIKRSLTDAGEETLIKPYFLPQDTLLDVVSKTRELQEAIQKVGTKNASDTISRVLGVLPDSLMRIVAWLMLSLDKVGLLPKFINEASPWHCSIFLTNIGSIGVESIYHHLYEFGTCSNFVAMGKKSRQHLMNTHGNLVAHKRIALKFVLDERICDGFYYASSMRLLSKYLDNPEVLLTAPEKVVIDEGVGKKRVD
;
A
#
# COMPACT_ATOMS: atom_id res chain seq x y z
N MET A 1 14.61 -3.68 1.45
CA MET A 1 16.06 -3.87 1.24
C MET A 1 16.27 -4.85 0.10
N VAL A 2 17.34 -4.69 -0.69
CA VAL A 2 17.73 -5.62 -1.78
C VAL A 2 19.24 -5.83 -1.67
N TRP A 3 19.72 -7.07 -1.78
CA TRP A 3 21.14 -7.43 -1.60
C TRP A 3 21.75 -6.83 -0.32
N ASN A 4 21.04 -6.90 0.81
CA ASN A 4 21.45 -6.29 2.09
C ASN A 4 21.78 -4.79 2.01
N LYS A 5 21.22 -4.09 1.03
CA LYS A 5 21.33 -2.64 0.86
C LYS A 5 19.95 -2.00 0.94
N ILE A 6 19.93 -0.81 1.53
CA ILE A 6 18.75 0.05 1.57
C ILE A 6 18.73 0.85 0.26
N PHE A 7 17.58 0.87 -0.40
CA PHE A 7 17.35 1.63 -1.63
C PHE A 7 16.17 2.56 -1.41
N ALA A 8 16.32 3.83 -1.79
CA ALA A 8 15.20 4.76 -1.85
C ALA A 8 14.47 4.59 -3.17
N ARG A 9 13.14 4.41 -3.11
CA ARG A 9 12.31 4.33 -4.32
C ARG A 9 12.24 5.69 -5.00
N ASN A 10 12.25 5.68 -6.32
CA ASN A 10 12.09 6.89 -7.13
C ASN A 10 10.65 7.22 -7.50
N HIS A 11 9.68 6.47 -6.98
CA HIS A 11 8.26 6.65 -7.24
C HIS A 11 7.44 6.30 -6.00
N ILE A 12 6.24 6.84 -5.92
CA ILE A 12 5.27 6.56 -4.86
C ILE A 12 4.17 5.70 -5.47
N ASN A 13 3.94 4.52 -4.93
CA ASN A 13 2.85 3.66 -5.35
C ASN A 13 2.23 2.93 -4.16
N PHE A 14 0.94 2.69 -4.27
CA PHE A 14 0.18 1.98 -3.26
C PHE A 14 -0.33 0.69 -3.87
N SER A 15 -0.11 -0.45 -3.19
CA SER A 15 -0.86 -1.66 -3.50
C SER A 15 -2.11 -1.69 -2.63
N ILE A 16 -3.28 -1.73 -3.26
CA ILE A 16 -4.57 -1.69 -2.56
C ILE A 16 -5.36 -2.94 -2.90
N ALA A 17 -5.75 -3.70 -1.87
CA ALA A 17 -6.63 -4.85 -2.01
C ALA A 17 -8.08 -4.39 -2.13
N ILE A 18 -8.78 -4.88 -3.16
CA ILE A 18 -10.17 -4.55 -3.47
C ILE A 18 -10.93 -5.85 -3.68
N LYS A 19 -12.11 -5.95 -3.07
CA LYS A 19 -13.04 -7.04 -3.36
C LYS A 19 -14.03 -6.61 -4.45
N ARG A 20 -14.16 -7.41 -5.51
CA ARG A 20 -15.08 -7.09 -6.64
C ARG A 20 -16.54 -7.15 -6.23
N SER A 21 -16.88 -8.10 -5.35
CA SER A 21 -18.21 -8.22 -4.74
C SER A 21 -18.08 -8.52 -3.24
N LEU A 22 -19.00 -7.97 -2.44
CA LEU A 22 -19.08 -8.24 -1.00
C LEU A 22 -19.75 -9.59 -0.72
N THR A 23 -19.31 -10.63 -1.43
CA THR A 23 -19.77 -12.03 -1.28
C THR A 23 -18.55 -12.91 -1.01
N ASP A 24 -18.74 -14.09 -0.42
CA ASP A 24 -17.63 -15.00 -0.12
C ASP A 24 -16.91 -15.46 -1.40
N ALA A 25 -17.67 -15.69 -2.48
CA ALA A 25 -17.14 -16.02 -3.80
C ALA A 25 -16.58 -14.81 -4.58
N GLY A 26 -16.66 -13.60 -4.02
CA GLY A 26 -16.16 -12.40 -4.68
C GLY A 26 -14.65 -12.42 -4.79
N GLU A 27 -14.14 -12.36 -6.02
CA GLU A 27 -12.70 -12.30 -6.29
C GLU A 27 -12.07 -11.07 -5.60
N GLU A 28 -11.00 -11.33 -4.86
CA GLU A 28 -10.09 -10.28 -4.38
C GLU A 28 -9.12 -9.95 -5.50
N THR A 29 -8.96 -8.66 -5.78
CA THR A 29 -8.06 -8.16 -6.81
C THR A 29 -7.27 -6.99 -6.25
N LEU A 30 -6.14 -6.69 -6.87
CA LEU A 30 -5.21 -5.66 -6.40
C LEU A 30 -5.10 -4.57 -7.45
N ILE A 31 -5.19 -3.31 -7.01
CA ILE A 31 -4.83 -2.16 -7.83
C ILE A 31 -3.48 -1.62 -7.35
N LYS A 32 -2.68 -1.09 -8.28
CA LYS A 32 -1.38 -0.48 -7.95
C LYS A 32 -1.26 0.93 -8.53
N PRO A 33 -2.01 1.92 -8.01
CA PRO A 33 -1.85 3.32 -8.39
C PRO A 33 -0.43 3.83 -8.15
N TYR A 34 0.04 4.67 -9.09
CA TYR A 34 1.25 5.46 -8.97
C TYR A 34 0.87 6.92 -8.75
N PHE A 35 1.60 7.57 -7.84
CA PHE A 35 1.39 8.96 -7.47
C PHE A 35 2.68 9.75 -7.66
N LEU A 36 2.49 11.03 -7.97
CA LEU A 36 3.55 12.01 -8.03
C LEU A 36 3.59 12.80 -6.73
N PRO A 37 4.76 13.27 -6.27
CA PRO A 37 4.88 14.06 -5.04
C PRO A 37 4.06 15.36 -5.05
N GLN A 38 3.72 15.88 -6.22
CA GLN A 38 2.91 17.08 -6.41
C GLN A 38 1.40 16.80 -6.52
N ASP A 39 0.97 15.54 -6.53
CA ASP A 39 -0.45 15.19 -6.64
C ASP A 39 -1.25 15.75 -5.47
N THR A 40 -2.37 16.39 -5.78
CA THR A 40 -3.34 16.85 -4.77
C THR A 40 -4.26 15.71 -4.33
N LEU A 41 -5.06 15.95 -3.29
CA LEU A 41 -6.10 15.02 -2.85
C LEU A 41 -7.05 14.64 -4.01
N LEU A 42 -7.40 15.60 -4.88
CA LEU A 42 -8.29 15.36 -6.01
C LEU A 42 -7.64 14.44 -7.05
N ASP A 43 -6.35 14.64 -7.33
CA ASP A 43 -5.59 13.80 -8.25
C ASP A 43 -5.49 12.36 -7.73
N VAL A 44 -5.19 12.20 -6.44
CA VAL A 44 -5.11 10.88 -5.78
C VAL A 44 -6.45 10.15 -5.89
N VAL A 45 -7.56 10.84 -5.60
CA VAL A 45 -8.91 10.26 -5.71
C VAL A 45 -9.23 9.87 -7.16
N SER A 46 -8.92 10.75 -8.11
CA SER A 46 -9.17 10.50 -9.55
C SER A 46 -8.39 9.29 -10.04
N LYS A 47 -7.07 9.24 -9.83
CA LYS A 47 -6.19 8.13 -10.25
C LYS A 47 -6.60 6.81 -9.61
N THR A 48 -6.98 6.83 -8.33
CA THR A 48 -7.43 5.62 -7.63
C THR A 48 -8.76 5.12 -8.18
N ARG A 49 -9.72 6.03 -8.40
CA ARG A 49 -11.04 5.70 -8.95
C ARG A 49 -10.93 5.15 -10.36
N GLU A 50 -10.15 5.77 -11.23
CA GLU A 50 -9.94 5.32 -12.60
C GLU A 50 -9.44 3.87 -12.66
N LEU A 51 -8.42 3.53 -11.86
CA LEU A 51 -7.90 2.16 -11.77
C LEU A 51 -8.91 1.19 -11.16
N GLN A 52 -9.64 1.61 -10.13
CA GLN A 52 -10.68 0.79 -9.52
C GLN A 52 -11.79 0.47 -10.53
N GLU A 53 -12.28 1.46 -11.27
CA GLU A 53 -13.34 1.30 -12.27
C GLU A 53 -12.87 0.45 -13.46
N ALA A 54 -11.62 0.61 -13.89
CA ALA A 54 -11.03 -0.24 -14.93
C ALA A 54 -11.02 -1.72 -14.53
N ILE A 55 -10.75 -2.01 -13.25
CA ILE A 55 -10.62 -3.38 -12.73
C ILE A 55 -11.96 -3.99 -12.29
N GLN A 56 -12.93 -3.17 -11.88
CA GLN A 56 -14.29 -3.65 -11.54
C GLN A 56 -15.10 -4.11 -12.76
N LYS A 57 -14.71 -3.74 -13.99
CA LYS A 57 -15.33 -4.27 -15.20
C LYS A 57 -15.12 -5.78 -15.30
N VAL A 58 -16.23 -6.53 -15.29
CA VAL A 58 -16.28 -7.99 -15.38
C VAL A 58 -15.44 -8.48 -16.57
N GLY A 59 -14.49 -9.38 -16.31
CA GLY A 59 -13.60 -9.97 -17.33
C GLY A 59 -12.20 -9.34 -17.43
N THR A 60 -11.95 -8.20 -16.80
CA THR A 60 -10.60 -7.60 -16.76
C THR A 60 -9.72 -8.41 -15.81
N LYS A 61 -8.68 -9.07 -16.33
CA LYS A 61 -7.73 -9.88 -15.55
C LYS A 61 -6.47 -9.07 -15.30
N ASN A 62 -6.01 -8.99 -14.06
CA ASN A 62 -4.73 -8.35 -13.78
C ASN A 62 -3.56 -9.29 -14.07
N ALA A 63 -2.38 -8.69 -14.30
CA ALA A 63 -1.15 -9.44 -14.54
C ALA A 63 -0.81 -10.37 -13.35
N SER A 64 -1.07 -9.92 -12.12
CA SER A 64 -0.91 -10.74 -10.91
C SER A 64 -1.76 -12.00 -10.96
N ASP A 65 -3.06 -11.88 -11.28
CA ASP A 65 -4.00 -13.01 -11.32
C ASP A 65 -3.60 -14.01 -12.41
N THR A 66 -3.10 -13.51 -13.54
CA THR A 66 -2.61 -14.32 -14.66
C THR A 66 -1.38 -15.12 -14.25
N ILE A 67 -0.42 -14.49 -13.57
CA ILE A 67 0.79 -15.16 -13.08
C ILE A 67 0.42 -16.22 -12.04
N SER A 68 -0.44 -15.90 -11.08
CA SER A 68 -0.90 -16.86 -10.05
C SER A 68 -1.54 -18.10 -10.66
N ARG A 69 -2.34 -17.94 -11.73
CA ARG A 69 -2.95 -19.08 -12.42
C ARG A 69 -1.94 -19.95 -13.15
N VAL A 70 -0.97 -19.35 -13.84
CA VAL A 70 0.09 -20.11 -14.55
C VAL A 70 0.92 -20.90 -13.55
N LEU A 71 1.28 -20.27 -12.43
CA LEU A 71 1.99 -20.94 -11.34
C LEU A 71 1.15 -22.07 -10.72
N GLY A 72 -0.16 -21.88 -10.56
CA GLY A 72 -1.06 -22.89 -9.98
C GLY A 72 -1.23 -24.19 -10.79
N VAL A 73 -0.81 -24.23 -12.05
CA VAL A 73 -0.88 -25.44 -12.90
C VAL A 73 0.39 -26.30 -12.78
N LEU A 74 1.47 -25.76 -12.22
CA LEU A 74 2.74 -26.45 -12.12
C LEU A 74 2.70 -27.53 -11.02
N PRO A 75 3.35 -28.70 -11.21
CA PRO A 75 3.51 -29.70 -10.17
C PRO A 75 4.23 -29.16 -8.93
N ASP A 76 3.93 -29.70 -7.74
CA ASP A 76 4.47 -29.23 -6.46
C ASP A 76 6.01 -29.16 -6.41
N SER A 77 6.69 -30.13 -7.03
CA SER A 77 8.16 -30.16 -7.08
C SER A 77 8.73 -29.00 -7.89
N LEU A 78 8.15 -28.71 -9.04
CA LEU A 78 8.55 -27.60 -9.89
C LEU A 78 8.17 -26.26 -9.26
N MET A 79 7.02 -26.18 -8.59
CA MET A 79 6.60 -24.99 -7.86
C MET A 79 7.59 -24.57 -6.77
N ARG A 80 8.15 -25.54 -6.04
CA ARG A 80 9.19 -25.26 -5.03
C ARG A 80 10.43 -24.64 -5.67
N ILE A 81 10.86 -25.15 -6.82
CA ILE A 81 12.03 -24.62 -7.56
C ILE A 81 11.74 -23.20 -8.05
N VAL A 82 10.57 -22.98 -8.66
CA VAL A 82 10.18 -21.66 -9.17
C VAL A 82 10.05 -20.65 -8.03
N ALA A 83 9.41 -21.01 -6.93
CA ALA A 83 9.29 -20.14 -5.75
C ALA A 83 10.66 -19.80 -5.16
N TRP A 84 11.55 -20.79 -5.03
CA TRP A 84 12.92 -20.57 -4.57
C TRP A 84 13.71 -19.65 -5.50
N LEU A 85 13.58 -19.83 -6.81
CA LEU A 85 14.22 -18.97 -7.80
C LEU A 85 13.68 -17.54 -7.74
N MET A 86 12.37 -17.35 -7.66
CA MET A 86 11.75 -16.02 -7.54
C MET A 86 12.21 -15.29 -6.27
N LEU A 87 12.19 -15.97 -5.12
CA LEU A 87 12.68 -15.42 -3.86
C LEU A 87 14.18 -15.06 -3.93
N SER A 88 14.98 -15.92 -4.56
CA SER A 88 16.41 -15.69 -4.71
C SER A 88 16.69 -14.49 -5.63
N LEU A 89 16.00 -14.41 -6.77
CA LEU A 89 16.13 -13.30 -7.72
C LEU A 89 15.64 -11.97 -7.12
N ASP A 90 14.54 -11.99 -6.38
CA ASP A 90 13.99 -10.81 -5.69
C ASP A 90 14.97 -10.27 -4.65
N LYS A 91 15.52 -11.15 -3.80
CA LYS A 91 16.53 -10.77 -2.79
C LYS A 91 17.74 -10.06 -3.39
N VAL A 92 18.11 -10.40 -4.62
CA VAL A 92 19.30 -9.84 -5.30
C VAL A 92 18.97 -8.71 -6.28
N GLY A 93 17.68 -8.40 -6.46
CA GLY A 93 17.23 -7.34 -7.37
C GLY A 93 17.23 -7.73 -8.85
N LEU A 94 17.30 -9.03 -9.15
CA LEU A 94 17.28 -9.58 -10.52
C LEU A 94 15.91 -10.14 -10.90
N LEU A 95 14.86 -9.85 -10.13
CA LEU A 95 13.50 -10.26 -10.46
C LEU A 95 13.06 -9.61 -11.78
N PRO A 96 12.52 -10.37 -12.75
CA PRO A 96 12.03 -9.82 -14.01
C PRO A 96 11.04 -8.67 -13.80
N LYS A 97 11.22 -7.58 -14.56
CA LYS A 97 10.45 -6.33 -14.42
C LYS A 97 8.94 -6.56 -14.48
N PHE A 98 8.46 -7.43 -15.37
CA PHE A 98 7.03 -7.73 -15.49
C PHE A 98 6.45 -8.39 -14.21
N ILE A 99 7.22 -9.23 -13.52
CA ILE A 99 6.80 -9.85 -12.25
C ILE A 99 6.79 -8.80 -11.14
N ASN A 100 7.81 -7.95 -11.09
CA ASN A 100 7.89 -6.85 -10.12
C ASN A 100 6.71 -5.88 -10.30
N GLU A 101 6.38 -5.51 -11.54
CA GLU A 101 5.25 -4.64 -11.84
C GLU A 101 3.90 -5.29 -11.52
N ALA A 102 3.73 -6.57 -11.82
CA ALA A 102 2.52 -7.32 -11.49
C ALA A 102 2.38 -7.60 -10.00
N SER A 103 3.49 -7.75 -9.28
CA SER A 103 3.49 -8.13 -7.88
C SER A 103 2.94 -7.01 -6.98
N PRO A 104 2.05 -7.35 -6.04
CA PRO A 104 1.49 -6.37 -5.11
C PRO A 104 2.47 -6.00 -3.98
N TRP A 105 3.47 -6.83 -3.73
CA TRP A 105 4.46 -6.62 -2.66
C TRP A 105 5.64 -5.74 -3.09
N HIS A 106 5.69 -5.35 -4.37
CA HIS A 106 6.65 -4.40 -4.91
C HIS A 106 6.01 -3.01 -5.00
N CYS A 107 5.71 -2.45 -3.81
CA CYS A 107 5.06 -1.17 -3.66
C CYS A 107 5.64 -0.38 -2.47
N SER A 108 5.41 0.93 -2.47
CA SER A 108 5.88 1.84 -1.43
C SER A 108 5.12 1.61 -0.13
N ILE A 109 3.79 1.51 -0.24
CA ILE A 109 2.87 1.22 0.86
C ILE A 109 1.85 0.19 0.37
N PHE A 110 1.55 -0.79 1.22
CA PHE A 110 0.42 -1.68 1.02
C PHE A 110 -0.74 -1.24 1.92
N LEU A 111 -1.90 -0.96 1.33
CA LEU A 111 -3.10 -0.54 2.05
C LEU A 111 -4.19 -1.61 1.92
N THR A 112 -4.64 -2.14 3.05
CA THR A 112 -5.82 -3.03 3.10
C THR A 112 -6.97 -2.34 3.82
N ASN A 113 -8.13 -2.29 3.18
CA ASN A 113 -9.35 -1.73 3.77
C ASN A 113 -10.32 -2.85 4.14
N ILE A 114 -10.09 -3.48 5.29
CA ILE A 114 -11.03 -4.45 5.86
C ILE A 114 -12.24 -3.77 6.52
N GLY A 115 -12.19 -2.44 6.68
CA GLY A 115 -13.33 -1.65 7.13
C GLY A 115 -14.51 -1.65 6.17
N SER A 116 -14.30 -1.85 4.87
CA SER A 116 -15.38 -1.92 3.87
C SER A 116 -16.28 -3.15 4.05
N ILE A 117 -15.77 -4.20 4.70
CA ILE A 117 -16.52 -5.41 5.06
C ILE A 117 -16.97 -5.41 6.54
N GLY A 118 -16.85 -4.27 7.23
CA GLY A 118 -17.34 -4.11 8.60
C GLY A 118 -16.43 -4.68 9.69
N VAL A 119 -15.15 -4.94 9.39
CA VAL A 119 -14.17 -5.50 10.34
C VAL A 119 -13.28 -4.38 10.91
N GLU A 120 -12.87 -4.52 12.17
CA GLU A 120 -11.92 -3.62 12.80
C GLU A 120 -10.49 -3.81 12.27
N SER A 121 -9.65 -2.78 12.37
CA SER A 121 -8.29 -2.84 11.85
C SER A 121 -7.47 -3.95 12.54
N ILE A 122 -6.67 -4.70 11.78
CA ILE A 122 -5.75 -5.75 12.26
C ILE A 122 -4.29 -5.38 11.98
N TYR A 123 -3.34 -6.03 12.66
CA TYR A 123 -1.94 -5.93 12.27
C TYR A 123 -1.66 -6.93 11.14
N HIS A 124 -0.97 -6.48 10.10
CA HIS A 124 -0.51 -7.33 9.02
C HIS A 124 0.96 -7.68 9.22
N HIS A 125 1.41 -8.85 8.82
CA HIS A 125 2.85 -9.13 8.78
C HIS A 125 3.47 -8.49 7.53
N LEU A 126 4.78 -8.24 7.57
CA LEU A 126 5.57 -7.93 6.38
C LEU A 126 5.88 -9.23 5.63
N TYR A 127 5.88 -9.16 4.31
CA TYR A 127 6.26 -10.30 3.47
C TYR A 127 7.77 -10.31 3.22
N GLU A 128 8.35 -11.50 3.18
CA GLU A 128 9.76 -11.70 2.78
C GLU A 128 9.98 -11.60 1.27
N PHE A 129 8.92 -11.60 0.48
CA PHE A 129 8.95 -11.43 -0.97
C PHE A 129 8.45 -10.03 -1.35
N GLY A 130 9.23 -9.35 -2.18
CA GLY A 130 9.02 -7.98 -2.58
C GLY A 130 9.76 -6.98 -1.70
N THR A 131 9.40 -5.72 -1.88
CA THR A 131 10.16 -4.59 -1.31
C THR A 131 9.29 -3.71 -0.43
N CYS A 132 8.02 -4.07 -0.19
CA CYS A 132 7.10 -3.30 0.63
C CYS A 132 7.55 -3.31 2.10
N SER A 133 7.80 -2.13 2.64
CA SER A 133 8.30 -1.93 4.00
C SER A 133 7.27 -1.25 4.91
N ASN A 134 6.07 -0.96 4.39
CA ASN A 134 5.01 -0.30 5.12
C ASN A 134 3.64 -0.89 4.75
N PHE A 135 3.05 -1.58 5.72
CA PHE A 135 1.70 -2.12 5.64
C PHE A 135 0.75 -1.31 6.51
N VAL A 136 -0.35 -0.88 5.92
CA VAL A 136 -1.41 -0.15 6.59
C VAL A 136 -2.72 -0.93 6.46
N ALA A 137 -3.33 -1.24 7.60
CA ALA A 137 -4.68 -1.74 7.64
C ALA A 137 -5.63 -0.63 8.07
N MET A 138 -6.75 -0.51 7.37
CA MET A 138 -7.84 0.40 7.69
C MET A 138 -9.06 -0.39 8.13
N GLY A 139 -9.52 -0.11 9.36
CA GLY A 139 -10.69 -0.71 9.96
C GLY A 139 -12.00 0.00 9.62
N LYS A 140 -13.10 -0.54 10.12
CA LYS A 140 -14.43 0.02 9.92
C LYS A 140 -14.54 1.42 10.54
N LYS A 141 -15.43 2.21 9.96
CA LYS A 141 -15.84 3.47 10.54
C LYS A 141 -16.69 3.20 11.79
N SER A 142 -16.24 3.68 12.94
CA SER A 142 -16.94 3.56 14.22
C SER A 142 -17.28 4.94 14.78
N ARG A 143 -18.19 4.98 15.76
CA ARG A 143 -18.48 6.18 16.55
C ARG A 143 -17.90 5.99 17.94
N GLN A 144 -17.10 6.94 18.39
CA GLN A 144 -16.55 6.98 19.73
C GLN A 144 -17.06 8.23 20.43
N HIS A 145 -17.54 8.06 21.66
CA HIS A 145 -17.96 9.18 22.50
C HIS A 145 -16.77 9.58 23.38
N LEU A 146 -16.31 10.81 23.23
CA LEU A 146 -15.22 11.38 24.02
C LEU A 146 -15.77 12.56 24.81
N MET A 147 -15.31 12.73 26.05
CA MET A 147 -15.59 13.97 26.76
C MET A 147 -14.73 15.08 26.18
N ASN A 148 -15.35 16.22 25.90
CA ASN A 148 -14.60 17.43 25.58
C ASN A 148 -14.04 18.07 26.86
N THR A 149 -13.23 19.13 26.67
CA THR A 149 -12.65 19.94 27.75
C THR A 149 -13.67 20.56 28.69
N HIS A 150 -14.95 20.62 28.29
CA HIS A 150 -16.06 21.18 29.06
C HIS A 150 -16.93 20.10 29.73
N GLY A 151 -16.51 18.83 29.72
CA GLY A 151 -17.24 17.72 30.33
C GLY A 151 -18.46 17.22 29.53
N ASN A 152 -18.70 17.76 28.33
CA ASN A 152 -19.79 17.31 27.47
C ASN A 152 -19.36 16.08 26.65
N LEU A 153 -20.25 15.11 26.54
CA LEU A 153 -20.04 13.92 25.72
C LEU A 153 -20.25 14.26 24.24
N VAL A 154 -19.17 14.21 23.45
CA VAL A 154 -19.19 14.49 22.01
C VAL A 154 -18.95 13.21 21.24
N ALA A 155 -19.81 12.94 20.24
CA ALA A 155 -19.65 11.80 19.36
C ALA A 155 -18.69 12.14 18.21
N HIS A 156 -17.57 11.42 18.13
CA HIS A 156 -16.60 11.51 17.05
C HIS A 156 -16.70 10.28 16.14
N LYS A 157 -16.58 10.51 14.83
CA LYS A 157 -16.40 9.42 13.86
C LYS A 157 -14.92 9.06 13.85
N ARG A 158 -14.61 7.78 14.01
CA ARG A 158 -13.24 7.26 14.04
C ARG A 158 -13.06 6.18 12.98
N ILE A 159 -11.87 6.15 12.41
CA ILE A 159 -11.37 5.02 11.62
C ILE A 159 -10.07 4.60 12.28
N ALA A 160 -9.94 3.32 12.64
CA ALA A 160 -8.69 2.80 13.18
C ALA A 160 -7.74 2.47 12.03
N LEU A 161 -6.51 2.98 12.11
CA LEU A 161 -5.41 2.60 11.23
C LEU A 161 -4.37 1.84 12.05
N LYS A 162 -3.90 0.70 11.54
CA LYS A 162 -2.77 -0.04 12.12
C LYS A 162 -1.64 -0.11 11.11
N PHE A 163 -0.44 0.21 11.57
CA PHE A 163 0.77 0.27 10.76
C PHE A 163 1.70 -0.85 11.20
N VAL A 164 2.25 -1.57 10.22
CA VAL A 164 3.37 -2.50 10.42
C VAL A 164 4.47 -2.12 9.46
N LEU A 165 5.66 -1.96 10.02
CA LEU A 165 6.75 -1.23 9.39
C LEU A 165 8.04 -1.99 9.58
N ASP A 166 8.91 -1.88 8.58
CA ASP A 166 10.20 -2.54 8.56
C ASP A 166 11.23 -1.68 9.32
N GLU A 167 11.61 -2.11 10.52
CA GLU A 167 12.60 -1.43 11.36
C GLU A 167 14.01 -1.48 10.76
N ARG A 168 14.26 -2.35 9.79
CA ARG A 168 15.57 -2.48 9.14
C ARG A 168 15.89 -1.30 8.22
N ILE A 169 14.87 -0.53 7.81
CA ILE A 169 15.05 0.63 6.92
C ILE A 169 14.99 1.98 7.66
N CYS A 170 14.53 2.00 8.90
CA CYS A 170 14.19 3.23 9.61
C CYS A 170 14.26 3.02 11.12
N ASP A 171 14.88 3.96 11.84
CA ASP A 171 14.86 3.96 13.31
C ASP A 171 13.52 4.43 13.88
N GLY A 172 13.35 4.25 15.20
CA GLY A 172 12.12 4.65 15.89
C GLY A 172 11.89 6.16 15.94
N PHE A 173 12.94 6.99 15.87
CA PHE A 173 12.81 8.45 15.97
C PHE A 173 12.31 9.06 14.67
N TYR A 174 12.89 8.66 13.54
CA TYR A 174 12.45 9.03 12.21
C TYR A 174 11.02 8.55 11.97
N TYR A 175 10.70 7.33 12.43
CA TYR A 175 9.35 6.82 12.37
C TYR A 175 8.36 7.67 13.18
N ALA A 176 8.66 7.95 14.44
CA ALA A 176 7.78 8.77 15.28
C ALA A 176 7.57 10.17 14.68
N SER A 177 8.59 10.75 14.05
CA SER A 177 8.49 12.03 13.34
C SER A 177 7.58 11.95 12.12
N SER A 178 7.70 10.89 11.33
CA SER A 178 6.85 10.63 10.17
C SER A 178 5.37 10.46 10.55
N MET A 179 5.10 9.74 11.65
CA MET A 179 3.73 9.55 12.13
C MET A 179 3.10 10.81 12.70
N ARG A 180 3.89 11.66 13.39
CA ARG A 180 3.41 12.98 13.82
C ARG A 180 3.04 13.85 12.62
N LEU A 181 3.84 13.81 11.55
CA LEU A 181 3.54 14.52 10.32
C LEU A 181 2.26 13.99 9.65
N LEU A 182 2.11 12.67 9.57
CA LEU A 182 0.88 12.05 9.06
C LEU A 182 -0.35 12.48 9.88
N SER A 183 -0.27 12.45 11.21
CA SER A 183 -1.37 12.89 12.08
C SER A 183 -1.74 14.35 11.80
N LYS A 184 -0.73 15.23 11.68
CA LYS A 184 -0.95 16.66 11.36
C LYS A 184 -1.74 16.84 10.06
N TYR A 185 -1.44 16.06 9.03
CA TYR A 185 -2.17 16.11 7.76
C TYR A 185 -3.57 15.51 7.85
N LEU A 186 -3.77 14.45 8.63
CA LEU A 186 -5.10 13.88 8.87
C LEU A 186 -6.00 14.82 9.68
N ASP A 187 -5.43 15.60 10.59
CA ASP A 187 -6.14 16.60 11.40
C ASP A 187 -6.47 17.87 10.61
N ASN A 188 -5.73 18.16 9.53
CA ASN A 188 -5.88 19.36 8.69
C ASN A 188 -5.85 18.99 7.19
N PRO A 189 -6.83 18.22 6.69
CA PRO A 189 -6.78 17.66 5.33
C PRO A 189 -6.86 18.71 4.22
N GLU A 190 -7.32 19.92 4.51
CA GLU A 190 -7.45 21.02 3.54
C GLU A 190 -6.10 21.42 2.90
N VAL A 191 -4.98 21.18 3.59
CA VAL A 191 -3.64 21.45 3.05
C VAL A 191 -3.29 20.56 1.85
N LEU A 192 -4.04 19.47 1.65
CA LEU A 192 -3.86 18.53 0.54
C LEU A 192 -4.65 18.92 -0.71
N LEU A 193 -5.46 19.98 -0.65
CA LEU A 193 -6.26 20.46 -1.78
C LEU A 193 -5.43 21.24 -2.81
N THR A 194 -4.27 21.74 -2.40
CA THR A 194 -3.32 22.46 -3.26
C THR A 194 -2.01 21.70 -3.32
N ALA A 195 -1.33 21.76 -4.47
CA ALA A 195 -0.01 21.15 -4.62
C ALA A 195 1.01 21.79 -3.67
N PRO A 196 2.01 21.01 -3.19
CA PRO A 196 3.05 21.56 -2.33
C PRO A 196 3.90 22.58 -3.07
N GLU A 197 4.22 23.71 -2.42
CA GLU A 197 5.10 24.75 -2.98
C GLU A 197 6.50 24.21 -3.32
N LYS A 198 6.97 23.24 -2.52
CA LYS A 198 8.27 22.60 -2.72
C LYS A 198 8.16 21.10 -2.46
N VAL A 199 8.64 20.31 -3.42
CA VAL A 199 8.83 18.87 -3.25
C VAL A 199 10.21 18.63 -2.64
N VAL A 200 10.23 18.06 -1.43
CA VAL A 200 11.46 17.57 -0.80
C VAL A 200 11.67 16.12 -1.25
N ILE A 201 12.85 15.85 -1.80
CA ILE A 201 13.22 14.51 -2.28
C ILE A 201 14.31 13.99 -1.36
N ASP A 202 14.15 12.72 -0.95
CA ASP A 202 15.14 12.02 -0.15
C ASP A 202 16.47 11.90 -0.89
N GLU A 203 17.58 12.17 -0.19
CA GLU A 203 18.93 12.17 -0.77
C GLU A 203 19.33 10.81 -1.37
N GLY A 204 18.74 9.71 -0.88
CA GLY A 204 18.96 8.37 -1.40
C GLY A 204 18.32 8.12 -2.77
N VAL A 205 17.45 9.01 -3.26
CA VAL A 205 16.80 8.87 -4.57
C VAL A 205 17.73 9.36 -5.69
N GLY A 206 18.44 8.42 -6.32
CA GLY A 206 19.45 8.75 -7.34
C GLY A 206 18.93 9.46 -8.60
N LYS A 207 17.77 9.07 -9.15
CA LYS A 207 17.13 9.74 -10.31
C LYS A 207 15.62 9.81 -10.10
N LYS A 208 15.03 10.99 -10.34
CA LYS A 208 13.58 11.23 -10.28
C LYS A 208 12.85 10.38 -11.31
N ARG A 209 11.67 9.85 -10.95
CA ARG A 209 10.65 9.50 -11.95
C ARG A 209 9.93 10.79 -12.36
N VAL A 210 9.87 11.05 -13.66
CA VAL A 210 9.30 12.30 -14.22
C VAL A 210 7.88 12.04 -14.77
N ASP A 211 7.44 10.77 -14.72
CA ASP A 211 6.26 10.21 -15.38
C ASP A 211 5.46 9.23 -14.49
#